data_AF-B6B263-F1
#
_entry.id   AF-B6B263-F1
#
_cell.length_a   1.000
_cell.length_b   1.000
_cell.length_c   1.000
_cell.angle_alpha   90.00
_cell.angle_beta   90.00
_cell.angle_gamma   90.00
#
_symmetry.space_group_name_H-M   'P 1'
#
loop_
_entity.id
_entity.type
_entity.pdbx_description
1 polymer ?
#
loop_
_entity_poly.entity_id
_entity_poly.type
_entity_poly.pdbx_seq_one_letter_code
_entity_poly.pdbx_strand_id
1 'polypeptide(L)'
;MQAGEPIAKSTPEFDFQSLHWLLDLYWHQVFAGVMFAILAYFTYCVFTRVHMDSSRLEGDELTPQKLKRNRYYRFFGIVIAFCIVGLVIGVFGLVIPLDTWDHYNATFALEAFALLAFGFAWLIKGRYFTSLND
;
A
#
# COMPACT_ATOMS: atom_id res chain seq x y z
N MET A 1 62.17 -29.52 -7.07
CA MET A 1 61.07 -29.29 -8.02
C MET A 1 59.80 -29.06 -7.21
N GLN A 2 59.44 -27.81 -6.93
CA GLN A 2 58.14 -27.48 -6.35
C GLN A 2 57.13 -27.48 -7.49
N ALA A 3 56.15 -28.39 -7.42
CA ALA A 3 55.03 -28.43 -8.34
C ALA A 3 54.24 -27.12 -8.20
N GLY A 4 54.03 -26.43 -9.32
CA GLY A 4 53.25 -25.20 -9.36
C GLY A 4 51.80 -25.47 -8.94
N GLU A 5 51.35 -24.76 -7.92
CA GLU A 5 49.93 -24.63 -7.58
C GLU A 5 49.16 -24.15 -8.82
N PRO A 6 48.06 -24.80 -9.22
CA PRO A 6 47.24 -24.30 -10.31
C PRO A 6 46.58 -22.99 -9.87
N ILE A 7 46.96 -21.88 -10.53
CA ILE A 7 46.28 -20.60 -10.41
C ILE A 7 44.87 -20.78 -10.99
N ALA A 8 43.94 -21.24 -10.18
CA ALA A 8 42.52 -21.19 -10.49
C ALA A 8 42.15 -19.71 -10.58
N LYS A 9 42.06 -19.20 -11.82
CA LYS A 9 41.51 -17.89 -12.11
C LYS A 9 40.12 -17.84 -11.51
N SER A 10 39.93 -17.09 -10.43
CA SER A 10 38.60 -16.75 -9.93
C SER A 10 37.95 -15.83 -10.95
N THR A 11 37.38 -16.40 -12.01
CA THR A 11 36.43 -15.67 -12.84
C THR A 11 35.30 -15.24 -11.93
N PRO A 12 34.91 -13.95 -11.90
CA PRO A 12 33.72 -13.54 -11.18
C PRO A 12 32.54 -14.22 -11.86
N GLU A 13 32.09 -15.35 -11.32
CA GLU A 13 30.83 -15.94 -11.73
C GLU A 13 29.74 -14.96 -11.33
N PHE A 14 28.99 -14.50 -12.34
CA PHE A 14 27.87 -13.62 -12.10
C PHE A 14 26.79 -14.41 -11.37
N ASP A 15 26.66 -14.14 -10.07
CA ASP A 15 25.78 -14.91 -9.20
C ASP A 15 24.32 -14.45 -9.37
N PHE A 16 23.60 -15.16 -10.24
CA PHE A 16 22.16 -14.97 -10.43
C PHE A 16 21.37 -15.22 -9.13
N GLN A 17 21.93 -15.99 -8.18
CA GLN A 17 21.31 -16.21 -6.89
C GLN A 17 21.29 -14.90 -6.08
N SER A 18 22.40 -14.16 -6.09
CA SER A 18 22.45 -12.87 -5.39
C SER A 18 21.72 -11.74 -6.11
N LEU A 19 21.62 -11.81 -7.44
CA LEU A 19 20.91 -10.80 -8.19
C LEU A 19 19.39 -10.87 -7.97
N HIS A 20 18.80 -12.06 -7.86
CA HIS A 20 17.34 -12.17 -7.74
C HIS A 20 16.81 -11.67 -6.40
N TRP A 21 17.47 -11.91 -5.27
CA TRP A 21 16.96 -11.44 -3.98
C TRP A 21 16.99 -9.91 -3.87
N LEU A 22 18.01 -9.28 -4.47
CA LEU A 22 18.09 -7.82 -4.59
C LEU A 22 16.97 -7.31 -5.50
N LEU A 23 16.83 -7.90 -6.69
CA LEU A 23 15.78 -7.53 -7.63
C LEU A 23 14.39 -7.68 -6.99
N ASP A 24 14.11 -8.80 -6.34
CA ASP A 24 12.81 -9.08 -5.72
C ASP A 24 12.48 -8.05 -4.63
N LEU A 25 13.45 -7.64 -3.81
CA LEU A 25 13.22 -6.64 -2.77
C LEU A 25 12.94 -5.25 -3.35
N TYR A 26 13.79 -4.77 -4.26
CA TYR A 26 13.62 -3.43 -4.87
C TYR A 26 12.34 -3.36 -5.71
N TRP A 27 12.06 -4.39 -6.51
CA TRP A 27 10.85 -4.44 -7.32
C TRP A 27 9.60 -4.55 -6.44
N HIS A 28 9.64 -5.36 -5.38
CA HIS A 28 8.51 -5.47 -4.45
C HIS A 28 8.14 -4.11 -3.87
N GLN A 29 9.11 -3.33 -3.40
CA GLN A 29 8.85 -2.00 -2.84
C GLN A 29 8.20 -1.06 -3.86
N VAL A 30 8.65 -1.09 -5.12
CA VAL A 30 8.08 -0.28 -6.20
C VAL A 30 6.65 -0.73 -6.52
N PHE A 31 6.41 -2.03 -6.73
CA PHE A 31 5.09 -2.56 -7.05
C PHE A 31 4.10 -2.38 -5.89
N ALA A 32 4.54 -2.56 -4.64
CA ALA A 32 3.75 -2.29 -3.46
C ALA A 32 3.35 -0.81 -3.39
N GLY A 33 4.30 0.11 -3.59
CA GLY A 33 4.02 1.55 -3.63
C GLY A 33 2.99 1.93 -4.70
N VAL A 34 3.14 1.40 -5.92
CA VAL A 34 2.18 1.62 -7.02
C VAL A 34 0.81 1.04 -6.67
N MET A 35 0.75 -0.18 -6.14
CA MET A 35 -0.49 -0.81 -5.70
C MET A 35 -1.19 0.05 -4.65
N PHE A 36 -0.49 0.47 -3.59
CA PHE A 36 -1.08 1.31 -2.54
C PHE A 36 -1.55 2.66 -3.07
N ALA A 37 -0.82 3.28 -4.00
CA ALA A 37 -1.26 4.51 -4.66
C ALA A 37 -2.56 4.30 -5.45
N ILE A 38 -2.70 3.17 -6.14
CA ILE A 38 -3.95 2.79 -6.80
C ILE A 38 -5.07 2.61 -5.76
N LEU A 39 -4.84 1.88 -4.66
CA LEU A 39 -5.85 1.70 -3.60
C LEU A 39 -6.28 3.02 -2.96
N ALA A 40 -5.33 3.95 -2.72
CA ALA A 40 -5.60 5.29 -2.25
C ALA A 40 -6.45 6.08 -3.26
N TYR A 41 -6.12 6.01 -4.55
CA TYR A 41 -6.91 6.64 -5.61
C TYR A 41 -8.32 6.04 -5.69
N PHE A 42 -8.47 4.73 -5.57
CA PHE A 42 -9.78 4.07 -5.61
C PHE A 42 -10.64 4.49 -4.42
N THR A 43 -10.09 4.49 -3.21
CA THR A 43 -10.83 4.91 -2.00
C THR A 43 -11.14 6.40 -2.02
N TYR A 44 -10.20 7.24 -2.43
CA TYR A 44 -10.37 8.69 -2.38
C TYR A 44 -11.15 9.27 -3.57
N CYS A 45 -10.97 8.76 -4.79
CA CYS A 45 -11.60 9.27 -6.00
C CYS A 45 -12.71 8.37 -6.53
N VAL A 46 -12.48 7.05 -6.66
CA VAL A 46 -13.46 6.16 -7.32
C VAL A 46 -14.67 5.88 -6.42
N PHE A 47 -14.45 5.67 -5.12
CA PHE A 47 -15.55 5.41 -4.19
C PHE A 47 -16.33 6.67 -3.84
N THR A 48 -15.69 7.84 -3.91
CA THR A 48 -16.29 9.15 -3.68
C THR A 48 -16.95 9.72 -4.93
N ARG A 49 -16.50 9.34 -6.13
CA ARG A 49 -17.22 9.59 -7.38
C ARG A 49 -18.57 8.92 -7.23
N VAL A 50 -19.56 9.78 -7.07
CA VAL A 50 -20.96 9.42 -7.18
C VAL A 50 -21.12 8.94 -8.61
N HIS A 51 -21.03 7.63 -8.84
CA HIS A 51 -21.70 7.09 -10.00
C HIS A 51 -23.13 7.59 -9.89
N MET A 52 -23.53 8.41 -10.86
CA MET A 52 -24.92 8.70 -11.19
C MET A 52 -25.62 7.41 -11.67
N ASP A 53 -25.30 6.25 -11.08
CA ASP A 53 -25.96 5.00 -11.34
C ASP A 53 -27.26 4.98 -10.55
N SER A 54 -28.33 5.26 -11.30
CA SER A 54 -29.43 4.30 -11.47
C SER A 54 -30.25 3.90 -10.23
N SER A 55 -29.97 4.46 -9.06
CA SER A 55 -30.90 4.54 -7.91
C SER A 55 -31.62 5.89 -7.86
N ARG A 56 -31.65 6.58 -9.01
CA ARG A 56 -32.30 7.86 -9.30
C ARG A 56 -33.82 7.73 -9.54
N LEU A 57 -34.44 6.71 -8.94
CA LEU A 57 -35.89 6.54 -8.83
C LEU A 57 -36.18 6.49 -7.33
N GLU A 58 -35.91 7.56 -6.59
CA GLU A 58 -36.94 8.44 -6.05
C GLU A 58 -36.21 9.50 -5.20
N GLY A 59 -36.61 10.75 -5.29
CA GLY A 59 -36.23 11.76 -4.30
C GLY A 59 -34.85 12.39 -4.54
N ASP A 60 -34.88 13.52 -5.23
CA ASP A 60 -33.80 14.48 -5.39
C ASP A 60 -33.44 15.17 -4.07
N GLU A 61 -32.94 14.41 -3.10
CA GLU A 61 -32.27 14.96 -1.91
C GLU A 61 -30.92 14.29 -1.69
N LEU A 62 -29.90 15.13 -1.52
CA LEU A 62 -28.59 14.80 -0.97
C LEU A 62 -28.77 14.29 0.46
N THR A 63 -29.23 13.04 0.61
CA THR A 63 -29.50 12.42 1.90
C THR A 63 -28.24 12.50 2.77
N PRO A 64 -28.31 12.97 4.04
CA PRO A 64 -27.15 13.18 4.90
C PRO A 64 -26.27 11.93 5.08
N GLN A 65 -26.83 10.73 4.88
CA GLN A 65 -26.13 9.45 4.85
C GLN A 65 -25.10 9.34 3.70
N LYS A 66 -25.39 9.91 2.51
CA LYS A 66 -24.45 9.94 1.36
C LYS A 66 -23.22 10.78 1.69
N LEU A 67 -23.40 11.89 2.40
CA LEU A 67 -22.32 12.79 2.79
C LEU A 67 -21.42 12.16 3.88
N LYS A 68 -22.02 11.41 4.81
CA LYS A 68 -21.28 10.63 5.83
C LYS A 68 -20.39 9.56 5.18
N ARG A 69 -20.92 8.75 4.24
CA ARG A 69 -20.12 7.74 3.52
C ARG A 69 -18.96 8.32 2.73
N ASN A 70 -19.19 9.45 2.05
CA ASN A 70 -18.12 10.16 1.33
C ASN A 70 -16.98 10.60 2.28
N ARG A 71 -17.32 11.03 3.50
CA ARG A 71 -16.33 11.40 4.52
C ARG A 71 -15.50 10.20 4.98
N TYR A 72 -16.12 9.04 5.19
CA TYR A 72 -15.40 7.82 5.55
C TYR A 72 -14.45 7.36 4.45
N TYR A 73 -14.86 7.35 3.18
CA TYR A 73 -13.97 6.97 2.08
C TYR A 73 -12.78 7.92 1.93
N ARG A 74 -13.00 9.24 2.08
CA ARG A 74 -11.90 10.21 2.09
C ARG A 74 -10.95 10.00 3.27
N PHE A 75 -11.49 9.71 4.46
CA PHE A 75 -10.67 9.42 5.63
C PHE A 75 -9.77 8.21 5.38
N PHE A 76 -10.32 7.08 4.92
CA PHE A 76 -9.51 5.89 4.64
C PHE A 76 -8.51 6.10 3.50
N GLY A 77 -8.88 6.85 2.45
CA GLY A 77 -7.93 7.21 1.39
C GLY A 77 -6.77 8.08 1.88
N ILE A 78 -7.05 9.02 2.78
CA ILE A 78 -6.02 9.85 3.43
C ILE A 78 -5.13 8.99 4.34
N VAL A 79 -5.69 8.04 5.09
CA VAL A 79 -4.92 7.10 5.92
C VAL A 79 -3.96 6.27 5.07
N ILE A 80 -4.42 5.71 3.94
CA ILE A 80 -3.55 4.97 3.01
C ILE A 80 -2.44 5.88 2.47
N ALA A 81 -2.76 7.13 2.11
CA ALA A 81 -1.76 8.10 1.66
C ALA A 81 -0.71 8.40 2.73
N PHE A 82 -1.11 8.55 4.00
CA PHE A 82 -0.17 8.71 5.12
C PHE A 82 0.72 7.48 5.31
N CYS A 83 0.18 6.26 5.16
CA CYS A 83 1.00 5.05 5.20
C CYS A 83 2.04 5.02 4.08
N ILE A 84 1.68 5.40 2.85
CA ILE A 84 2.62 5.51 1.72
C ILE A 84 3.72 6.54 2.02
N VAL A 85 3.36 7.72 2.53
CA VAL A 85 4.34 8.75 2.91
C VAL A 85 5.26 8.24 4.02
N GLY A 86 4.71 7.54 5.02
CA GLY A 86 5.46 6.91 6.10
C GLY A 86 6.46 5.87 5.59
N LEU A 87 6.05 5.05 4.62
CA LEU A 87 6.94 4.07 3.97
C LEU A 87 8.09 4.75 3.23
N VAL A 88 7.81 5.80 2.47
CA VAL A 88 8.86 6.57 1.76
C VAL A 88 9.84 7.18 2.76
N ILE A 89 9.35 7.83 3.82
CA ILE A 89 10.18 8.43 4.87
C ILE A 89 11.03 7.36 5.59
N GLY A 90 10.44 6.20 5.87
CA GLY A 90 11.11 5.07 6.54
C GLY A 90 12.26 4.49 5.70
N VAL A 91 12.06 4.32 4.39
CA VAL A 91 13.10 3.83 3.48
C VAL A 91 14.31 4.77 3.43
N PHE A 92 14.11 6.09 3.54
CA PHE A 92 15.20 7.06 3.58
C PHE A 92 15.79 7.30 4.97
N GLY A 93 15.26 6.66 6.03
CA GLY A 93 15.76 6.83 7.40
C GLY A 93 15.67 8.27 7.94
N LEU A 94 14.73 9.07 7.42
CA LEU A 94 14.72 10.52 7.64
C LEU A 94 14.24 10.94 9.06
N VAL A 95 13.48 10.07 9.74
CA VAL A 95 12.82 10.40 11.02
C VAL A 95 13.22 9.45 12.16
N ILE A 96 13.43 8.17 11.87
CA ILE A 96 13.77 7.13 12.85
C ILE A 96 15.01 6.38 12.32
N PRO A 97 15.98 6.03 13.19
CA PRO A 97 17.10 5.18 12.81
C PRO A 97 16.59 3.86 12.20
N LEU A 98 17.22 3.44 11.10
CA LEU A 98 16.83 2.22 10.38
C LEU A 98 16.83 0.98 11.29
N ASP A 99 17.76 0.92 12.26
CA ASP A 99 17.85 -0.17 13.23
C ASP A 99 16.58 -0.32 14.08
N THR A 100 15.96 0.81 14.47
CA THR A 100 14.71 0.82 15.24
C THR A 100 13.52 0.53 14.34
N TRP A 101 13.54 1.03 13.11
CA TRP A 101 12.51 0.76 12.10
C TRP A 101 12.39 -0.74 11.78
N ASP A 102 13.55 -1.39 11.61
CA ASP A 102 13.66 -2.82 11.31
C ASP A 102 13.29 -3.68 12.53
N HIS A 103 13.71 -3.27 13.74
CA HIS A 103 13.35 -3.95 14.98
C HIS A 103 11.83 -4.10 15.17
N TYR A 104 11.06 -3.07 14.82
CA TYR A 104 9.60 -3.08 14.92
C TYR A 104 8.88 -3.58 13.67
N ASN A 105 9.60 -3.98 12.61
CA ASN A 105 9.03 -4.30 11.31
C ASN A 105 8.04 -3.22 10.82
N ALA A 106 8.44 -1.95 10.97
CA ALA A 106 7.54 -0.81 10.75
C ALA A 106 7.01 -0.74 9.30
N THR A 107 7.81 -1.18 8.32
CA THR A 107 7.38 -1.36 6.92
C THR A 107 6.14 -2.26 6.84
N PHE A 108 6.23 -3.47 7.40
CA PHE A 108 5.14 -4.44 7.40
C PHE A 108 3.90 -3.90 8.12
N ALA A 109 4.10 -3.23 9.26
CA ALA A 109 2.99 -2.63 10.00
C ALA A 109 2.24 -1.59 9.17
N LEU A 110 2.96 -0.68 8.48
CA LEU A 110 2.35 0.34 7.63
C LEU A 110 1.62 -0.25 6.43
N GLU A 111 2.18 -1.27 5.80
CA GLU A 111 1.53 -2.00 4.69
C GLU A 111 0.24 -2.68 5.16
N ALA A 112 0.29 -3.38 6.30
CA ALA A 112 -0.87 -4.02 6.90
C ALA A 112 -1.96 -2.99 7.24
N PHE A 113 -1.60 -1.85 7.84
CA PHE A 113 -2.54 -0.77 8.14
C PHE A 113 -3.18 -0.18 6.88
N ALA A 114 -2.40 0.03 5.81
CA ALA A 114 -2.92 0.50 4.53
C ALA A 114 -3.93 -0.50 3.92
N LEU A 115 -3.62 -1.80 3.95
CA LEU A 115 -4.53 -2.85 3.47
C LEU A 115 -5.79 -2.95 4.33
N LEU A 116 -5.67 -2.87 5.66
CA LEU A 116 -6.82 -2.88 6.57
C LEU A 116 -7.72 -1.66 6.33
N ALA A 117 -7.14 -0.46 6.20
CA ALA A 117 -7.89 0.76 5.88
C ALA A 117 -8.65 0.62 4.55
N PHE A 118 -8.01 0.05 3.53
CA PHE A 118 -8.66 -0.26 2.27
C PHE A 118 -9.80 -1.28 2.44
N GLY A 119 -9.57 -2.37 3.19
CA GLY A 119 -10.57 -3.38 3.49
C GLY A 119 -11.80 -2.81 4.20
N PHE A 120 -11.61 -1.94 5.19
CA PHE A 120 -12.72 -1.25 5.85
C PHE A 120 -13.49 -0.33 4.89
N ALA A 121 -12.80 0.44 4.06
CA ALA A 121 -13.45 1.27 3.03
C ALA A 121 -14.26 0.41 2.05
N TRP A 122 -13.74 -0.76 1.67
CA TRP A 122 -14.41 -1.72 0.80
C TRP A 122 -15.67 -2.31 1.46
N LEU A 123 -15.61 -2.72 2.72
CA LEU A 123 -16.76 -3.25 3.46
C LEU A 123 -17.90 -2.22 3.56
N ILE A 124 -17.57 -0.94 3.78
CA ILE A 124 -18.54 0.17 3.78
C ILE A 124 -19.16 0.36 2.39
N LYS A 125 -18.37 0.24 1.32
CA LYS A 125 -18.86 0.31 -0.06
C LYS A 125 -19.79 -0.86 -0.40
N GLY A 126 -19.44 -2.06 0.07
CA GLY A 126 -20.21 -3.30 -0.08
C GLY A 126 -21.51 -3.36 0.73
N ARG A 127 -21.86 -2.30 1.49
CA ARG A 127 -23.05 -2.23 2.36
C ARG A 127 -23.13 -3.35 3.41
N TYR A 128 -21.98 -3.87 3.84
CA TYR A 128 -21.93 -4.90 4.89
C TYR A 128 -22.49 -4.38 6.22
N PHE A 129 -22.34 -3.08 6.46
CA PHE A 129 -22.98 -2.40 7.58
C PHE A 129 -24.37 -1.91 7.16
N THR A 130 -25.37 -2.77 7.33
CA THR A 130 -26.80 -2.50 7.13
C THR A 130 -27.33 -1.37 8.04
N SER A 131 -26.59 -0.99 9.07
CA SER A 131 -26.95 0.08 10.02
C SER A 131 -26.89 1.51 9.46
N LEU A 132 -26.51 1.70 8.19
CA LEU A 132 -26.65 2.98 7.46
C LEU A 132 -27.88 3.00 6.53
N ASN A 133 -28.75 2.01 6.64
CA ASN A 133 -29.92 1.82 5.79
C ASN A 133 -31.24 2.31 6.42
N ASP A 134 -31.16 2.95 7.58
CA ASP A 134 -32.28 3.69 8.20
C ASP A 134 -31.90 5.18 8.30
#